data_AF-A0ABD3IZ48-F1
#
_entry.id   AF-A0ABD3IZ48-F1
#
_cell.length_a   1.000
_cell.length_b   1.000
_cell.length_c   1.000
_cell.angle_alpha   90.00
_cell.angle_beta   90.00
_cell.angle_gamma   90.00
#
_symmetry.space_group_name_H-M   'P 1'
#
loop_
_entity.id
_entity.type
_entity.pdbx_description
1 polymer ?
#
loop_
_entity_poly.entity_id
_entity_poly.type
_entity_poly.pdbx_seq_one_letter_code
_entity_poly.pdbx_strand_id
1 'polypeptide(L)'
;MAFKAFVFLFLALLLFTTGSSTVAPAHPPEKPPTAVHPPVHPPVKAPIGAPPVKPYGCVAKCEELCKTHRKKRSCMTPCTACCKKTNECVPQGYTKCSGWDYVSIHGKKTACPY
;
A
#
# COMPACT_ATOMS: atom_id res chain seq x y z
N MET A 1 48.03 -4.45 2.32
CA MET A 1 47.70 -3.35 3.27
C MET A 1 46.70 -2.31 2.73
N ALA A 2 46.48 -2.18 1.41
CA ALA A 2 45.66 -1.11 0.83
C ALA A 2 44.13 -1.23 1.06
N PHE A 3 43.60 -2.44 1.24
CA PHE A 3 42.15 -2.66 1.37
C PHE A 3 41.54 -2.04 2.64
N LYS A 4 42.31 -1.96 3.73
CA LYS A 4 41.86 -1.32 4.98
C LYS A 4 41.67 0.20 4.82
N ALA A 5 42.54 0.86 4.06
CA ALA A 5 42.45 2.31 3.85
C ALA A 5 41.18 2.71 3.09
N PHE A 6 40.77 1.91 2.11
CA PHE A 6 39.52 2.14 1.35
C PHE A 6 38.27 2.00 2.23
N VAL A 7 38.25 1.01 3.15
CA VAL A 7 37.12 0.83 4.08
C VAL A 7 37.00 2.01 5.05
N PHE A 8 38.13 2.52 5.56
CA PHE A 8 38.14 3.71 6.41
C PHE A 8 37.68 4.98 5.66
N LEU A 9 38.08 5.13 4.40
CA LEU A 9 37.66 6.25 3.55
C LEU A 9 36.14 6.23 3.29
N PHE A 10 35.57 5.07 3.01
CA PHE A 10 34.13 4.92 2.81
C PHE A 10 33.33 5.20 4.09
N LEU A 11 33.81 4.73 5.25
CA LEU A 11 33.19 5.03 6.54
C LEU A 11 33.22 6.52 6.87
N ALA A 12 34.33 7.20 6.59
CA ALA A 12 34.42 8.66 6.76
C ALA A 12 33.41 9.38 5.84
N LEU A 13 33.34 9.00 4.56
CA LEU A 13 32.42 9.64 3.61
C LEU A 13 30.94 9.50 4.02
N LEU A 14 30.56 8.35 4.61
CA LEU A 14 29.21 8.12 5.12
C LEU A 14 28.87 8.97 6.35
N LEU A 15 29.85 9.25 7.21
CA LEU A 15 29.67 10.13 8.38
C LEU A 15 29.55 11.61 8.00
N PHE A 16 30.22 12.05 6.93
CA PHE A 16 30.15 13.44 6.46
C PHE A 16 28.88 13.77 5.66
N THR A 17 28.12 12.77 5.21
CA THR A 17 26.95 12.97 4.34
C THR A 17 25.60 12.96 5.07
N THR A 18 25.57 12.62 6.36
CA THR A 18 24.39 12.73 7.24
C THR A 18 24.26 14.14 7.84
N GLY A 19 24.27 15.15 6.98
CA GLY A 19 24.03 16.54 7.34
C GLY A 19 22.93 17.14 6.49
N SER A 20 21.67 16.79 6.75
CA SER A 20 20.54 17.53 6.19
C SER A 20 19.42 17.70 7.21
N SER A 21 19.30 18.96 7.59
CA SER A 21 18.06 19.73 7.52
C SER A 21 16.92 19.30 8.44
N THR A 22 16.71 20.11 9.47
CA THR A 22 15.45 20.77 9.88
C THR A 22 15.66 21.27 11.32
N VAL A 23 15.38 22.53 11.64
CA VAL A 23 14.09 22.97 12.20
C VAL A 23 13.88 24.49 11.99
N ALA A 24 12.61 24.82 11.79
CA ALA A 24 11.93 26.06 11.42
C ALA A 24 12.37 27.41 12.05
N PRO A 25 12.04 28.54 11.37
CA PRO A 25 12.20 29.88 11.94
C PRO A 25 11.22 30.11 13.11
N ALA A 26 11.76 30.65 14.21
CA ALA A 26 11.03 31.02 15.40
C ALA A 26 10.42 32.41 15.26
N HIS A 27 9.18 32.53 14.77
CA HIS A 27 8.33 33.69 15.06
C HIS A 27 6.86 33.27 15.10
N PRO A 28 6.08 33.64 16.13
CA PRO A 28 4.62 33.56 16.06
C PRO A 28 4.12 34.63 15.07
N PRO A 29 3.21 34.30 14.14
CA PRO A 29 2.59 35.32 13.31
C PRO A 29 1.72 36.24 14.19
N GLU A 30 1.97 37.55 14.11
CA GLU A 30 1.06 38.57 14.63
C GLU A 30 -0.35 38.35 14.06
N LYS A 31 -1.38 38.50 14.90
CA LYS A 31 -2.78 38.44 14.48
C LYS A 31 -3.05 39.54 13.44
N PRO A 32 -3.54 39.22 12.23
CA PRO A 32 -4.05 40.24 11.33
C PRO A 32 -5.36 40.83 11.90
N PRO A 33 -5.66 42.12 11.63
CA PRO A 33 -6.88 42.77 12.09
C PRO A 33 -8.12 42.03 11.57
N THR A 34 -9.12 41.94 12.44
CA THR A 34 -10.38 41.22 12.25
C THR A 34 -11.03 41.59 10.92
N ALA A 35 -10.99 40.67 9.95
CA ALA A 35 -11.74 40.80 8.72
C ALA A 35 -13.24 40.63 9.03
N VAL A 36 -14.03 41.63 8.65
CA VAL A 36 -15.49 41.62 8.73
C VAL A 36 -16.02 40.43 7.94
N HIS A 37 -16.70 39.50 8.62
CA HIS A 37 -17.31 38.33 7.98
C HIS A 37 -18.47 38.74 7.08
N PRO A 38 -18.51 38.34 5.79
CA PRO A 38 -19.74 38.35 5.02
C PRO A 38 -20.69 37.23 5.51
N PRO A 39 -22.01 37.31 5.22
CA PRO A 39 -23.00 36.39 5.74
C PRO A 39 -22.63 34.93 5.47
N VAL A 40 -22.58 34.14 6.53
CA VAL A 40 -22.31 32.69 6.49
C VAL A 40 -23.50 32.02 5.83
N HIS A 41 -23.39 31.70 4.54
CA HIS A 41 -24.30 30.75 3.91
C HIS A 41 -24.09 29.37 4.56
N PRO A 42 -25.17 28.61 4.85
CA PRO A 42 -25.03 27.26 5.39
C PRO A 42 -24.25 26.38 4.40
N PRO A 43 -23.39 25.47 4.90
CA PRO A 43 -22.61 24.60 4.05
C PRO A 43 -23.55 23.77 3.18
N VAL A 44 -23.39 23.91 1.86
CA VAL A 44 -24.07 23.06 0.88
C VAL A 44 -23.71 21.62 1.21
N LYS A 45 -24.74 20.79 1.50
CA LYS A 45 -24.54 19.35 1.75
C LYS A 45 -23.83 18.75 0.53
N ALA A 46 -22.65 18.19 0.75
CA ALA A 46 -21.94 17.45 -0.29
C ALA A 46 -22.84 16.31 -0.80
N PRO A 47 -22.90 16.06 -2.11
CA PRO A 47 -23.64 14.92 -2.65
C PRO A 47 -23.15 13.64 -1.97
N ILE A 48 -24.09 12.86 -1.45
CA ILE A 48 -23.80 11.51 -0.93
C ILE A 48 -23.28 10.71 -2.13
N GLY A 49 -21.98 10.44 -2.13
CA GLY A 49 -21.31 9.69 -3.19
C GLY A 49 -22.02 8.36 -3.43
N ALA A 50 -22.12 7.98 -4.70
CA ALA A 50 -22.71 6.70 -5.11
C ALA A 50 -22.12 5.53 -4.32
N PRO A 51 -22.90 4.47 -4.05
CA PRO A 51 -22.40 3.30 -3.33
C PRO A 51 -21.17 2.72 -4.04
N PRO A 52 -20.16 2.23 -3.29
CA PRO A 52 -18.95 1.69 -3.88
C PRO A 52 -19.30 0.56 -4.85
N VAL A 53 -18.80 0.68 -6.08
CA VAL A 53 -18.98 -0.30 -7.14
C VAL A 53 -18.57 -1.67 -6.61
N LYS A 54 -19.45 -2.67 -6.73
CA LYS A 54 -19.13 -4.07 -6.36
C LYS A 54 -17.81 -4.44 -7.05
N PRO A 55 -16.81 -4.98 -6.34
CA PRO A 55 -15.54 -5.29 -6.97
C PRO A 55 -15.73 -6.55 -7.82
N TYR A 56 -16.05 -6.36 -9.10
CA TYR A 56 -15.94 -7.42 -10.09
C TYR A 56 -14.45 -7.71 -10.29
N GLY A 57 -14.03 -8.94 -10.02
CA GLY A 57 -12.67 -9.40 -10.29
C GLY A 57 -12.01 -10.16 -9.14
N CYS A 58 -10.71 -10.36 -9.28
CA CYS A 58 -9.92 -11.20 -8.38
C CYS A 58 -9.91 -10.74 -6.94
N VAL A 59 -9.91 -9.43 -6.69
CA VAL A 59 -9.77 -8.88 -5.33
C VAL A 59 -10.93 -9.29 -4.45
N ALA A 60 -12.18 -9.15 -4.89
CA ALA A 60 -13.35 -9.54 -4.11
C ALA A 60 -13.40 -11.04 -3.84
N LYS A 61 -13.15 -11.86 -4.87
CA LYS A 61 -13.16 -13.31 -4.74
C LYS A 61 -12.07 -13.80 -3.78
N CYS A 62 -10.89 -13.20 -3.86
CA CYS A 62 -9.78 -13.45 -2.96
C CYS A 62 -10.03 -12.94 -1.55
N GLU A 63 -10.76 -11.84 -1.40
CA GLU A 63 -11.11 -11.30 -0.08
C GLU A 63 -12.01 -12.26 0.68
N GLU A 64 -12.97 -12.90 0.02
CA GLU A 64 -13.79 -13.96 0.61
C GLU A 64 -12.97 -15.21 0.93
N LEU A 65 -12.10 -15.67 0.01
CA LEU A 65 -11.23 -16.82 0.25
C LEU A 65 -10.29 -16.60 1.46
N CYS A 66 -9.69 -15.41 1.51
CA CYS A 66 -8.70 -15.06 2.51
C CYS A 66 -9.30 -14.55 3.83
N LYS A 67 -10.63 -14.51 3.97
CA LYS A 67 -11.33 -13.94 5.13
C LYS A 67 -11.00 -14.66 6.44
N THR A 68 -10.80 -15.97 6.38
CA THR A 68 -10.50 -16.83 7.53
C THR A 68 -9.00 -16.90 7.85
N HIS A 69 -8.14 -16.39 6.96
CA HIS A 69 -6.69 -16.45 7.12
C HIS A 69 -6.21 -15.44 8.16
N ARG A 70 -5.37 -15.89 9.12
CA ARG A 70 -4.79 -15.01 10.16
C ARG A 70 -4.05 -13.80 9.60
N LYS A 71 -3.41 -13.95 8.43
CA LYS A 71 -2.67 -12.88 7.75
C LYS A 71 -3.29 -12.62 6.38
N LYS A 72 -4.33 -11.79 6.35
CA LYS A 72 -5.06 -11.43 5.12
C LYS A 72 -4.13 -11.02 3.98
N ARG A 73 -3.17 -10.13 4.23
CA ARG A 73 -2.21 -9.65 3.20
C ARG A 73 -1.38 -10.77 2.57
N SER A 74 -0.93 -11.74 3.36
CA SER A 74 -0.11 -12.86 2.88
C SER A 74 -0.91 -13.86 2.03
N CYS A 75 -2.22 -13.97 2.25
CA CYS A 75 -3.12 -14.78 1.42
C CYS A 75 -3.56 -14.02 0.15
N MET A 76 -3.90 -12.74 0.28
CA MET A 76 -4.42 -11.92 -0.83
C MET A 76 -3.43 -11.79 -1.99
N THR A 77 -2.15 -11.59 -1.70
CA THR A 77 -1.11 -11.44 -2.74
C THR A 77 -1.01 -12.66 -3.67
N PRO A 78 -0.77 -13.89 -3.18
CA PRO A 78 -0.76 -15.08 -4.03
C PRO A 78 -2.14 -15.38 -4.63
N CYS A 79 -3.24 -15.18 -3.89
CA CYS A 79 -4.57 -15.39 -4.44
C CYS A 79 -4.83 -14.55 -5.70
N THR A 80 -4.52 -13.26 -5.64
CA THR A 80 -4.77 -12.34 -6.75
C THR A 80 -3.90 -12.70 -7.96
N ALA A 81 -2.65 -13.11 -7.73
CA ALA A 81 -1.77 -13.58 -8.80
C ALA A 81 -2.29 -14.88 -9.43
N CYS A 82 -2.75 -15.84 -8.63
CA CYS A 82 -3.34 -17.08 -9.11
C CYS A 82 -4.60 -16.82 -9.93
N CYS A 83 -5.48 -15.96 -9.43
CA CYS A 83 -6.69 -15.56 -10.13
C CYS A 83 -6.41 -14.96 -11.50
N LYS A 84 -5.39 -14.10 -11.61
CA LYS A 84 -4.96 -13.55 -12.91
C LYS A 84 -4.42 -14.63 -13.86
N LYS A 85 -3.70 -15.61 -13.34
CA LYS A 85 -3.19 -16.77 -14.11
C LYS A 85 -4.34 -17.66 -14.61
N THR A 86 -5.40 -17.81 -13.83
CA THR A 86 -6.50 -18.75 -14.09
C THR A 86 -7.74 -18.08 -14.68
N ASN A 87 -7.57 -17.04 -15.52
CA ASN A 87 -8.66 -16.32 -16.19
C ASN A 87 -9.76 -15.84 -15.21
N GLU A 88 -9.35 -15.20 -14.12
CA GLU A 88 -10.22 -14.65 -13.07
C GLU A 88 -11.02 -15.68 -12.25
N CYS A 89 -10.66 -16.96 -12.35
CA CYS A 89 -11.21 -18.03 -11.52
C CYS A 89 -10.56 -18.03 -10.14
N VAL A 90 -11.35 -18.14 -9.06
CA VAL A 90 -10.88 -18.38 -7.69
C VAL A 90 -11.70 -19.52 -7.10
N PRO A 91 -11.09 -20.59 -6.56
CA PRO A 91 -11.82 -21.70 -5.97
C PRO A 91 -12.53 -21.23 -4.70
N GLN A 92 -13.84 -21.42 -4.65
CA GLN A 92 -14.68 -21.16 -3.47
C GLN A 92 -15.50 -22.42 -3.16
N GLY A 93 -15.33 -22.97 -1.95
CA GLY A 93 -15.98 -24.22 -1.54
C GLY A 93 -15.56 -25.40 -2.42
N TYR A 94 -16.50 -25.97 -3.17
CA TYR A 94 -16.28 -27.15 -4.03
C TYR A 94 -15.82 -26.80 -5.45
N THR A 95 -15.81 -25.52 -5.82
CA THR A 95 -15.39 -25.11 -7.16
C THR A 95 -13.88 -25.22 -7.32
N LYS A 96 -13.44 -25.88 -8.40
CA LYS A 96 -12.02 -26.02 -8.74
C LYS A 96 -11.71 -25.16 -9.95
N CYS A 97 -10.58 -24.45 -9.89
CA CYS A 97 -10.05 -23.69 -11.02
C CYS A 97 -8.89 -24.46 -11.66
N SER A 98 -8.93 -24.62 -12.98
CA SER A 98 -7.80 -25.20 -13.71
C SER A 98 -6.58 -24.28 -13.60
N GLY A 99 -5.41 -24.85 -13.29
CA GLY A 99 -4.17 -24.08 -13.10
C GLY A 99 -4.05 -23.33 -11.77
N TRP A 100 -4.87 -23.67 -10.77
CA TRP A 100 -4.77 -23.15 -9.40
C TRP A 100 -3.79 -23.98 -8.55
N ASP A 101 -2.51 -23.84 -8.86
CA ASP A 101 -1.41 -24.59 -8.24
C ASP A 101 -0.38 -23.63 -7.63
N TYR A 102 0.38 -22.94 -8.48
CA TYR A 102 1.47 -22.08 -8.08
C TYR A 102 1.61 -20.87 -9.01
N VAL A 103 2.14 -19.80 -8.45
CA VAL A 103 2.51 -18.55 -9.15
C VAL A 103 3.91 -18.13 -8.76
N SER A 104 4.58 -17.38 -9.64
CA SER A 104 5.88 -16.80 -9.35
C SER A 104 5.70 -15.38 -8.84
N ILE A 105 6.05 -15.13 -7.58
CA ILE A 105 6.00 -13.81 -6.94
C ILE A 105 7.43 -13.44 -6.55
N HIS A 106 7.95 -12.35 -7.12
CA HIS A 106 9.35 -11.95 -6.95
C HIS A 106 10.37 -13.06 -7.27
N GLY A 107 10.11 -13.84 -8.33
CA GLY A 107 10.96 -14.97 -8.74
C GLY A 107 10.85 -16.22 -7.86
N LYS A 108 10.00 -16.21 -6.81
CA LYS A 108 9.76 -17.36 -5.94
C LYS A 108 8.46 -18.05 -6.29
N LYS A 109 8.52 -19.37 -6.45
CA LYS A 109 7.32 -20.21 -6.62
C LYS A 109 6.53 -20.22 -5.31
N THR A 110 5.31 -19.72 -5.36
CA THR A 110 4.39 -19.56 -4.23
C THR A 110 3.11 -20.31 -4.52
N ALA A 111 2.62 -21.11 -3.57
CA ALA A 111 1.38 -21.86 -3.72
C ALA A 111 0.16 -20.94 -3.72
N CYS A 112 -0.85 -21.30 -4.52
CA CYS A 112 -2.15 -20.64 -4.48
C CYS A 112 -2.90 -21.03 -3.18
N PRO A 113 -3.50 -20.07 -2.46
CA PRO A 113 -4.22 -20.35 -1.22
C PRO A 113 -5.56 -21.05 -1.48
N TYR A 114 -6.08 -21.69 -0.43
CA TYR A 114 -7.39 -22.32 -0.36
C TYR A 114 -8.08 -21.93 0.96
#